data_AF-A0A7D5QBK4-F1
#
_entry.id   AF-A0A7D5QBK4-F1
#
_cell.length_a   1.000
_cell.length_b   1.000
_cell.length_c   1.000
_cell.angle_alpha   90.00
_cell.angle_beta   90.00
_cell.angle_gamma   90.00
#
_symmetry.space_group_name_H-M   'P 1'
#
loop_
_entity.id
_entity.type
_entity.pdbx_description
1 polymer ?
#
loop_
_entity_poly.entity_id
_entity_poly.type
_entity_poly.pdbx_seq_one_letter_code
_entity_poly.pdbx_strand_id
1 'polypeptide(L)'
;MLPALPEATLLPLAYTVADCALGTASGLLPGLHANNFALLLAATAPAIDAPPLALGCAMLAAGMVHTFLDVVPALALGVPDAAMAASALPGHRLVIEGRGREALRLSALGSGAAVALAVPAAVPLTAAMEVAYPTLRAWLPLVLLGVVLALLLTEPTRVARAGGLLSATLATALGAVALDAVPGGPLPSGGVLAPLFAGLFGAPVLVDALHGEGVPPQADARIALARRSTGAAALAGTGAGAAVGYLPGVSAGVASTLALPATAGEDPAREYLVATSGANTATAVFVLLATLRSNT
;
A
#
# COMPACT_ATOMS: atom_id res chain seq x y z
N MET A 1 28.60 -4.71 30.57
CA MET A 1 29.08 -3.93 29.41
C MET A 1 28.47 -4.57 28.17
N LEU A 2 27.54 -3.90 27.49
CA LEU A 2 27.15 -4.32 26.14
C LEU A 2 28.38 -4.15 25.23
N PRO A 3 28.73 -5.14 24.39
CA PRO A 3 29.82 -4.97 23.45
C PRO A 3 29.54 -3.75 22.56
N ALA A 4 30.57 -2.92 22.33
CA ALA A 4 30.46 -1.78 21.43
C ALA A 4 30.10 -2.33 20.04
N LEU A 5 28.90 -1.99 19.56
CA LEU A 5 28.50 -2.33 18.21
C LEU A 5 29.43 -1.58 17.24
N PRO A 6 29.91 -2.23 16.16
CA PRO A 6 30.71 -1.55 15.14
C PRO A 6 29.98 -0.30 14.62
N GLU A 7 30.70 0.76 14.25
CA GLU A 7 30.09 1.94 13.61
C GLU A 7 29.23 1.58 12.39
N ALA A 8 29.64 0.52 11.66
CA ALA A 8 28.90 -0.08 10.55
C ALA A 8 27.49 -0.60 10.92
N THR A 9 27.20 -0.79 12.20
CA THR A 9 25.88 -1.21 12.72
C THR A 9 25.14 -0.07 13.40
N LEU A 10 25.85 0.82 14.09
CA LEU A 10 25.25 1.97 14.78
C LEU A 10 24.62 2.97 13.81
N LEU A 11 25.29 3.23 12.68
CA LEU A 11 24.79 4.19 11.69
C LEU A 11 23.48 3.72 11.03
N PRO A 12 23.37 2.51 10.44
CA PRO A 12 22.09 2.02 9.93
C PRO A 12 20.98 2.00 11.00
N LEU A 13 21.31 1.64 12.25
CA LEU A 13 20.34 1.63 13.34
C LEU A 13 19.79 3.03 13.64
N ALA A 14 20.65 4.04 13.68
CA ALA A 14 20.24 5.43 13.92
C ALA A 14 19.31 5.93 12.81
N TYR A 15 19.65 5.64 11.55
CA TYR A 15 18.78 5.92 10.40
C TYR A 15 17.45 5.20 10.52
N THR A 16 17.45 3.89 10.78
CA THR A 16 16.21 3.11 11.00
C THR A 16 15.31 3.72 12.08
N VAL A 17 15.86 4.15 13.22
CA VAL A 17 15.06 4.77 14.30
C VAL A 17 14.50 6.12 13.87
N ALA A 18 15.30 6.97 13.21
CA ALA A 18 14.85 8.26 12.70
C ALA A 18 13.72 8.08 11.66
N ASP A 19 13.89 7.12 10.77
CA ASP A 19 12.93 6.82 9.71
C ASP A 19 11.65 6.15 10.19
N CYS A 20 11.66 5.49 11.35
CA CYS A 20 10.42 5.12 12.03
C CYS A 20 9.57 6.36 12.37
N ALA A 21 10.19 7.48 12.77
CA ALA A 21 9.46 8.72 13.02
C ALA A 21 8.92 9.32 11.71
N LEU A 22 9.71 9.29 10.63
CA LEU A 22 9.27 9.73 9.30
C LEU A 22 8.11 8.88 8.78
N GLY A 23 8.21 7.55 8.89
CA GLY A 23 7.14 6.61 8.56
C GLY A 23 5.88 6.81 9.41
N THR A 24 6.05 7.19 10.68
CA THR A 24 4.93 7.53 11.56
C THR A 24 4.24 8.81 11.09
N ALA A 25 5.01 9.86 10.83
CA ALA A 25 4.48 11.12 10.33
C ALA A 25 3.78 10.92 8.98
N SER A 26 4.37 10.14 8.09
CA SER A 26 3.86 9.91 6.74
C SER A 26 2.62 9.01 6.74
N GLY A 27 2.57 7.96 7.56
CA GLY A 27 1.41 7.07 7.67
C GLY A 27 0.22 7.72 8.39
N LEU A 28 0.45 8.66 9.30
CA LEU A 28 -0.63 9.42 9.94
C LEU A 28 -1.06 10.64 9.12
N LEU A 29 -0.32 11.03 8.08
CA LEU A 29 -0.66 12.13 7.21
C LEU A 29 -1.74 11.69 6.20
N PRO A 30 -2.95 12.27 6.25
CA PRO A 30 -4.01 11.88 5.32
C PRO A 30 -3.66 12.19 3.87
N GLY A 31 -4.12 11.31 2.98
CA GLY A 31 -3.91 11.43 1.54
C GLY A 31 -2.51 11.02 1.06
N LEU A 32 -1.59 10.66 1.96
CA LEU A 32 -0.30 10.10 1.60
C LEU A 32 -0.39 8.56 1.59
N HIS A 33 -0.20 7.95 0.42
CA HIS A 33 -0.14 6.50 0.28
C HIS A 33 1.32 6.01 0.25
N ALA A 34 1.56 4.77 0.68
CA ALA A 34 2.87 4.11 0.67
C ALA A 34 3.64 4.26 -0.65
N ASN A 35 2.97 4.15 -1.80
CA ASN A 35 3.61 4.29 -3.11
C ASN A 35 4.09 5.73 -3.37
N ASN A 36 3.29 6.74 -3.03
CA ASN A 36 3.67 8.14 -3.18
C ASN A 36 4.81 8.49 -2.23
N PHE A 37 4.76 7.95 -1.02
CA PHE A 37 5.81 8.10 -0.03
C PHE A 37 7.13 7.46 -0.50
N ALA A 38 7.08 6.24 -1.05
CA ALA A 38 8.24 5.57 -1.62
C ALA A 38 8.85 6.35 -2.79
N LEU A 39 8.02 6.93 -3.68
CA LEU A 39 8.49 7.80 -4.77
C LEU A 39 9.17 9.06 -4.22
N LEU A 40 8.60 9.69 -3.19
CA LEU A 40 9.20 10.86 -2.53
C LEU A 40 10.55 10.53 -1.87
N LEU A 41 10.63 9.40 -1.17
CA LEU A 41 11.87 8.91 -0.58
C LEU A 41 12.92 8.62 -1.66
N ALA A 42 12.54 7.95 -2.75
CA ALA A 42 13.44 7.67 -3.86
C ALA A 42 13.90 8.96 -4.59
N ALA A 43 13.03 9.96 -4.71
CA ALA A 43 13.36 11.25 -5.33
C ALA A 43 14.29 12.12 -4.46
N THR A 44 14.21 11.98 -3.14
CA THR A 44 15.02 12.75 -2.18
C THR A 44 16.31 12.05 -1.78
N ALA A 45 16.36 10.72 -1.91
CA ALA A 45 17.52 9.87 -1.60
C ALA A 45 18.86 10.38 -2.18
N PRO A 46 18.95 10.79 -3.47
CA PRO A 46 20.21 11.27 -4.04
C PRO A 46 20.73 12.57 -3.42
N ALA A 47 19.88 13.34 -2.71
CA ALA A 47 20.27 14.57 -2.05
C ALA A 47 20.84 14.35 -0.64
N ILE A 48 20.79 13.11 -0.13
CA ILE A 48 21.25 12.75 1.21
C ILE A 48 22.62 12.07 1.10
N ASP A 49 23.65 12.69 1.67
CA ASP A 49 25.00 12.10 1.75
C ASP A 49 25.03 11.02 2.84
N ALA A 50 24.56 9.81 2.49
CA ALA A 50 24.49 8.66 3.38
C ALA A 50 24.91 7.37 2.66
N PRO A 51 25.48 6.38 3.38
CA PRO A 51 25.79 5.08 2.79
C PRO A 51 24.53 4.41 2.22
N PRO A 52 24.59 3.78 1.02
CA PRO A 52 23.41 3.16 0.39
C PRO A 52 22.69 2.13 1.27
N LEU A 53 23.45 1.38 2.07
CA LEU A 53 22.87 0.41 3.01
C LEU A 53 22.06 1.10 4.12
N ALA A 54 22.58 2.20 4.69
CA ALA A 54 21.88 2.96 5.72
C ALA A 54 20.59 3.59 5.17
N LEU A 55 20.66 4.14 3.94
CA LEU A 55 19.51 4.72 3.26
C LEU A 55 18.47 3.65 2.86
N GLY A 56 18.90 2.47 2.42
CA GLY A 56 18.00 1.35 2.15
C GLY A 56 17.30 0.85 3.41
N CYS A 57 18.02 0.71 4.52
CA CYS A 57 17.45 0.35 5.83
C CYS A 57 16.46 1.41 6.33
N ALA A 58 16.79 2.69 6.15
CA ALA A 58 15.91 3.83 6.42
C ALA A 58 14.60 3.76 5.63
N MET A 59 14.68 3.66 4.30
CA MET A 59 13.51 3.61 3.42
C MET A 59 12.61 2.40 3.72
N LEU A 60 13.21 1.24 4.00
CA LEU A 60 12.47 0.06 4.44
C LEU A 60 11.76 0.31 5.78
N ALA A 61 12.44 0.88 6.77
CA ALA A 61 11.84 1.19 8.07
C ALA A 61 10.69 2.19 7.95
N ALA A 62 10.89 3.30 7.24
CA ALA A 62 9.87 4.30 7.00
C ALA A 62 8.67 3.72 6.25
N GLY A 63 8.92 2.94 5.19
CA GLY A 63 7.89 2.28 4.39
C GLY A 63 7.06 1.27 5.21
N MET A 64 7.71 0.43 6.02
CA MET A 64 7.00 -0.51 6.89
C MET A 64 6.17 0.19 7.95
N VAL A 65 6.72 1.21 8.63
CA VAL A 65 5.95 1.94 9.63
C VAL A 65 4.76 2.66 8.99
N HIS A 66 4.95 3.22 7.79
CA HIS A 66 3.87 3.83 7.02
C HIS A 66 2.72 2.85 6.75
N THR A 67 2.97 1.64 6.21
CA THR A 67 1.90 0.68 5.86
C THR A 67 1.17 0.09 7.07
N PHE A 68 1.68 0.26 8.29
CA PHE A 68 0.97 -0.10 9.51
C PHE A 68 0.05 1.02 10.01
N LEU A 69 0.30 2.26 9.59
CA LEU A 69 -0.35 3.46 10.12
C LEU A 69 -1.27 4.15 9.11
N ASP A 70 -1.05 3.96 7.81
CA ASP A 70 -1.85 4.58 6.72
C ASP A 70 -3.35 4.19 6.75
N VAL A 71 -3.68 3.08 7.41
CA VAL A 71 -5.05 2.70 7.72
C VAL A 71 -5.76 3.66 8.68
N VAL A 72 -5.04 4.33 9.58
CA VAL A 72 -5.60 5.20 10.62
C VAL A 72 -6.35 6.39 10.00
N PRO A 73 -5.71 7.26 9.17
CA PRO A 73 -6.43 8.36 8.53
C PRO A 73 -7.53 7.85 7.60
N ALA A 74 -7.31 6.73 6.88
CA ALA A 74 -8.31 6.14 5.98
C ALA A 74 -9.59 5.74 6.70
N LEU A 75 -9.48 5.19 7.91
CA LEU A 75 -10.62 4.82 8.75
C LEU A 75 -11.22 6.00 9.54
N ALA A 76 -10.49 7.10 9.73
CA ALA A 76 -10.93 8.19 10.59
C ALA A 76 -11.58 9.35 9.85
N LEU A 77 -11.11 9.68 8.64
CA LEU A 77 -11.39 10.97 8.01
C LEU A 77 -12.50 10.92 6.95
N GLY A 78 -12.87 9.75 6.44
CA GLY A 78 -13.90 9.59 5.40
C GLY A 78 -15.11 8.78 5.83
N VAL A 79 -15.39 8.71 7.14
CA VAL A 79 -16.46 7.85 7.67
C VAL A 79 -17.82 8.48 7.35
N PRO A 80 -18.67 7.82 6.55
CA PRO A 80 -20.02 8.31 6.27
C PRO A 80 -20.91 8.15 7.53
N ASP A 81 -22.03 8.86 7.56
CA ASP A 81 -22.96 8.77 8.68
C ASP A 81 -23.55 7.36 8.87
N ALA A 82 -24.17 7.12 10.02
CA ALA A 82 -24.76 5.83 10.35
C ALA A 82 -25.91 5.41 9.42
N ALA A 83 -26.62 6.36 8.80
CA ALA A 83 -27.70 6.06 7.86
C ALA A 83 -27.16 5.52 6.52
N MET A 84 -25.93 5.87 6.16
CA MET A 84 -25.22 5.42 4.96
C MET A 84 -24.37 4.15 5.18
N ALA A 85 -24.47 3.49 6.35
CA ALA A 85 -23.68 2.30 6.68
C ALA A 85 -23.84 1.13 5.68
N ALA A 86 -24.97 1.05 4.97
CA ALA A 86 -25.20 0.00 3.98
C ALA A 86 -24.37 0.17 2.69
N SER A 87 -24.06 1.41 2.32
CA SER A 87 -23.28 1.76 1.12
C SER A 87 -21.81 2.09 1.42
N ALA A 88 -21.45 2.22 2.69
CA ALA A 88 -20.09 2.49 3.12
C ALA A 88 -19.11 1.36 2.76
N LEU A 89 -17.83 1.70 2.59
CA LEU A 89 -16.77 0.73 2.35
C LEU A 89 -16.56 -0.17 3.59
N PRO A 90 -16.07 -1.42 3.43
CA PRO A 90 -16.01 -2.38 4.53
C PRO A 90 -15.29 -1.89 5.80
N GLY A 91 -14.18 -1.16 5.65
CA GLY A 91 -13.47 -0.56 6.78
C GLY A 91 -14.28 0.53 7.48
N HIS A 92 -14.96 1.39 6.73
CA HIS A 92 -15.84 2.43 7.28
C HIS A 92 -17.07 1.83 7.96
N ARG A 93 -17.65 0.75 7.41
CA ARG A 93 -18.74 0.01 8.06
C ARG A 93 -18.35 -0.43 9.46
N LEU A 94 -17.15 -1.01 9.62
CA LEU A 94 -16.64 -1.38 10.94
C LEU A 94 -16.52 -0.17 11.88
N VAL A 95 -16.09 0.99 11.39
CA VAL A 95 -15.99 2.21 12.23
C VAL A 95 -17.38 2.69 12.65
N ILE A 96 -18.35 2.71 11.74
CA ILE A 96 -19.75 3.10 12.01
C ILE A 96 -20.40 2.14 13.03
N GLU A 97 -20.10 0.84 12.93
CA GLU A 97 -20.53 -0.20 13.87
C GLU A 97 -19.82 -0.13 15.24
N GLY A 98 -18.97 0.88 15.46
CA GLY A 98 -18.20 1.04 16.70
C GLY A 98 -17.03 0.06 16.83
N ARG A 99 -16.59 -0.56 15.73
CA ARG A 99 -15.56 -1.62 15.67
C ARG A 99 -14.24 -1.12 15.04
N GLY A 100 -14.07 0.18 14.87
CA GLY A 100 -12.86 0.82 14.34
C GLY A 100 -11.58 0.47 15.11
N ARG A 101 -11.64 0.30 16.44
CA ARG A 101 -10.47 -0.16 17.22
C ARG A 101 -10.06 -1.60 16.90
N GLU A 102 -11.02 -2.46 16.57
CA GLU A 102 -10.71 -3.79 16.04
C GLU A 102 -10.17 -3.69 14.62
N ALA A 103 -10.75 -2.83 13.77
CA ALA A 103 -10.28 -2.62 12.41
C ALA A 103 -8.78 -2.28 12.39
N LEU A 104 -8.32 -1.39 13.28
CA LEU A 104 -6.89 -1.09 13.44
C LEU A 104 -6.04 -2.32 13.80
N ARG A 105 -6.54 -3.21 14.68
CA ARG A 105 -5.82 -4.44 15.04
C ARG A 105 -5.83 -5.48 13.94
N LEU A 106 -6.93 -5.62 13.19
CA LEU A 106 -7.02 -6.50 12.03
C LEU A 106 -6.05 -6.04 10.94
N SER A 107 -5.96 -4.73 10.69
CA SER A 107 -4.98 -4.17 9.77
C SER A 107 -3.55 -4.45 10.22
N ALA A 108 -3.22 -4.17 11.48
CA ALA A 108 -1.90 -4.47 12.04
C ALA A 108 -1.57 -5.97 11.99
N LEU A 109 -2.55 -6.86 12.17
CA LEU A 109 -2.37 -8.30 12.00
C LEU A 109 -2.09 -8.68 10.53
N GLY A 110 -2.82 -8.08 9.59
CA GLY A 110 -2.58 -8.27 8.15
C GLY A 110 -1.19 -7.83 7.75
N SER A 111 -0.78 -6.62 8.13
CA SER A 111 0.56 -6.08 7.87
C SER A 111 1.65 -6.90 8.56
N GLY A 112 1.45 -7.29 9.82
CA GLY A 112 2.40 -8.14 10.56
C GLY A 112 2.56 -9.53 9.97
N ALA A 113 1.47 -10.17 9.57
CA ALA A 113 1.52 -11.46 8.88
C ALA A 113 2.20 -11.33 7.52
N ALA A 114 1.94 -10.24 6.78
CA ALA A 114 2.63 -9.97 5.53
C ALA A 114 4.14 -9.79 5.72
N VAL A 115 4.61 -9.07 6.74
CA VAL A 115 6.05 -9.00 7.04
C VAL A 115 6.62 -10.40 7.32
N ALA A 116 5.94 -11.18 8.18
CA ALA A 116 6.39 -12.52 8.56
C ALA A 116 6.46 -13.51 7.38
N LEU A 117 5.63 -13.31 6.35
CA LEU A 117 5.58 -14.15 5.16
C LEU A 117 6.44 -13.62 4.01
N ALA A 118 6.36 -12.32 3.73
CA ALA A 118 7.03 -11.67 2.61
C ALA A 118 8.54 -11.51 2.83
N VAL A 119 9.00 -11.21 4.05
CA VAL A 119 10.45 -11.05 4.30
C VAL A 119 11.22 -12.35 4.09
N PRO A 120 10.78 -13.52 4.61
CA PRO A 120 11.43 -14.79 4.26
C PRO A 120 11.27 -15.15 2.78
N ALA A 121 10.12 -14.86 2.18
CA ALA A 121 9.88 -15.12 0.77
C ALA A 121 10.64 -14.17 -0.17
N ALA A 122 11.12 -13.03 0.34
CA ALA A 122 11.84 -12.01 -0.43
C ALA A 122 13.02 -12.61 -1.17
N VAL A 123 13.92 -13.30 -0.45
CA VAL A 123 15.15 -13.86 -1.04
C VAL A 123 14.86 -14.82 -2.21
N PRO A 124 14.08 -15.91 -2.03
CA PRO A 124 13.81 -16.82 -3.13
C PRO A 124 12.98 -16.19 -4.26
N LEU A 125 12.04 -15.30 -3.94
CA LEU A 125 11.21 -14.67 -4.96
C LEU A 125 11.98 -13.63 -5.78
N THR A 126 12.85 -12.85 -5.15
CA THR A 126 13.77 -11.94 -5.87
C THR A 126 14.68 -12.73 -6.79
N ALA A 127 15.30 -13.82 -6.31
CA ALA A 127 16.17 -14.65 -7.13
C ALA A 127 15.42 -15.26 -8.34
N ALA A 128 14.17 -15.71 -8.13
CA ALA A 128 13.32 -16.19 -9.22
C ALA A 128 12.99 -15.07 -10.21
N MET A 129 12.71 -13.86 -9.71
CA MET A 129 12.42 -12.71 -10.56
C MET A 129 13.64 -12.22 -11.34
N GLU A 130 14.86 -12.30 -10.81
CA GLU A 130 16.07 -11.97 -11.58
C GLU A 130 16.16 -12.81 -12.88
N VAL A 131 15.72 -14.06 -12.83
CA VAL A 131 15.66 -14.96 -14.00
C VAL A 131 14.43 -14.68 -14.88
N ALA A 132 13.26 -14.46 -14.27
CA ALA A 132 12.00 -14.32 -15.00
C ALA A 132 11.79 -12.90 -15.59
N TYR A 133 12.42 -11.87 -15.03
CA TYR A 133 12.15 -10.47 -15.34
C TYR A 133 12.42 -10.09 -16.80
N PRO A 134 13.47 -10.58 -17.49
CA PRO A 134 13.65 -10.32 -18.92
C PRO A 134 12.45 -10.79 -19.76
N THR A 135 11.91 -11.97 -19.45
CA THR A 135 10.71 -12.50 -20.10
C THR A 135 9.47 -11.70 -19.71
N LEU A 136 9.28 -11.40 -18.42
CA LEU A 136 8.17 -10.58 -17.93
C LEU A 136 8.16 -9.21 -18.63
N ARG A 137 9.33 -8.57 -18.75
CA ARG A 137 9.50 -7.28 -19.43
C ARG A 137 9.16 -7.36 -20.91
N ALA A 138 9.55 -8.42 -21.60
CA ALA A 138 9.21 -8.62 -23.02
C ALA A 138 7.70 -8.73 -23.25
N TRP A 139 6.97 -9.31 -22.30
CA TRP A 139 5.52 -9.51 -22.35
C TRP A 139 4.71 -8.51 -21.51
N LEU A 140 5.36 -7.49 -20.95
CA LEU A 140 4.76 -6.57 -19.98
C LEU A 140 3.46 -5.94 -20.46
N PRO A 141 3.32 -5.48 -21.74
CA PRO A 141 2.06 -4.94 -22.22
C PRO A 141 0.90 -5.95 -22.15
N LEU A 142 1.15 -7.23 -22.45
CA LEU A 142 0.12 -8.27 -22.36
C LEU A 142 -0.22 -8.60 -20.91
N VAL A 143 0.78 -8.59 -20.02
CA VAL A 143 0.56 -8.80 -18.58
C VAL A 143 -0.31 -7.69 -18.01
N LEU A 144 0.02 -6.42 -18.31
CA LEU A 144 -0.78 -5.27 -17.86
C LEU A 144 -2.19 -5.28 -18.46
N LEU A 145 -2.34 -5.65 -19.74
CA LEU A 145 -3.65 -5.86 -20.33
C LEU A 145 -4.44 -6.96 -19.60
N GLY A 146 -3.79 -8.07 -19.28
CA GLY A 146 -4.39 -9.16 -18.51
C GLY A 146 -4.87 -8.71 -17.13
N VAL A 147 -4.08 -7.89 -16.42
CA VAL A 147 -4.46 -7.28 -15.14
C VAL A 147 -5.69 -6.39 -15.30
N VAL A 148 -5.70 -5.49 -16.30
CA VAL A 148 -6.87 -4.63 -16.57
C VAL A 148 -8.11 -5.46 -16.88
N LEU A 149 -7.99 -6.48 -17.72
CA LEU A 149 -9.10 -7.39 -18.03
C LEU A 149 -9.59 -8.13 -16.79
N ALA A 150 -8.69 -8.61 -15.93
CA ALA A 150 -9.05 -9.25 -14.67
C ALA A 150 -9.87 -8.30 -13.78
N LEU A 151 -9.42 -7.05 -13.61
CA LEU A 151 -10.14 -6.03 -12.84
C LEU A 151 -11.54 -5.75 -13.43
N LEU A 152 -11.64 -5.62 -14.75
CA LEU A 152 -12.94 -5.43 -15.41
C LEU A 152 -13.85 -6.65 -15.22
N LEU A 153 -13.31 -7.87 -15.26
CA LEU A 153 -14.12 -9.08 -15.07
C LEU A 153 -14.62 -9.24 -13.64
N THR A 154 -13.88 -8.72 -12.65
CA THR A 154 -14.31 -8.73 -11.23
C THR A 154 -15.47 -7.80 -10.93
N GLU A 155 -15.76 -6.82 -11.79
CA GLU A 155 -16.88 -5.90 -11.58
C GLU A 155 -18.23 -6.63 -11.66
N PRO A 156 -19.13 -6.43 -10.67
CA PRO A 156 -20.34 -7.23 -10.51
C PRO A 156 -21.44 -6.88 -11.52
N THR A 157 -21.42 -5.67 -12.08
CA THR A 157 -22.47 -5.19 -12.99
C THR A 157 -21.87 -4.66 -14.30
N ARG A 158 -22.69 -4.66 -15.37
CA ARG A 158 -22.28 -4.08 -16.66
C ARG A 158 -21.98 -2.58 -16.55
N VAL A 159 -22.70 -1.86 -15.69
CA VAL A 159 -22.48 -0.43 -15.44
C VAL A 159 -21.13 -0.22 -14.75
N ALA A 160 -20.82 -1.02 -13.72
CA ALA A 160 -19.53 -0.94 -13.04
C ALA A 160 -18.37 -1.33 -13.98
N ARG A 161 -18.56 -2.33 -14.85
CA ARG A 161 -17.60 -2.67 -15.92
C ARG A 161 -17.36 -1.52 -16.90
N ALA A 162 -18.42 -0.84 -17.34
CA ALA A 162 -18.30 0.33 -18.20
C ALA A 162 -17.58 1.49 -17.48
N GLY A 163 -17.87 1.69 -16.19
CA GLY A 163 -17.16 2.63 -15.33
C GLY A 163 -15.67 2.30 -15.23
N GLY A 164 -15.31 1.05 -14.93
CA GLY A 164 -13.92 0.58 -14.88
C GLY A 164 -13.19 0.75 -16.20
N LEU A 165 -13.85 0.48 -17.33
CA LEU A 165 -13.26 0.67 -18.66
C LEU A 165 -13.03 2.15 -18.95
N LEU A 166 -13.98 3.01 -18.60
CA LEU A 166 -13.84 4.46 -18.71
C LEU A 166 -12.68 4.94 -17.84
N SER A 167 -12.59 4.50 -16.58
CA SER A 167 -11.49 4.83 -15.67
C SER A 167 -10.13 4.40 -16.23
N ALA A 168 -10.01 3.18 -16.74
CA ALA A 168 -8.78 2.68 -17.36
C ALA A 168 -8.39 3.49 -18.60
N THR A 169 -9.38 3.88 -19.43
CA THR A 169 -9.16 4.70 -20.63
C THR A 169 -8.69 6.11 -20.26
N LEU A 170 -9.35 6.75 -19.29
CA LEU A 170 -8.97 8.07 -18.79
C LEU A 170 -7.59 8.06 -18.12
N ALA A 171 -7.28 7.05 -17.32
CA ALA A 171 -5.96 6.88 -16.71
C ALA A 171 -4.86 6.70 -17.77
N THR A 172 -5.14 5.92 -18.83
CA THR A 172 -4.21 5.72 -19.95
C THR A 172 -3.99 7.02 -20.71
N ALA A 173 -5.07 7.76 -21.03
CA ALA A 173 -4.98 9.05 -21.71
C ALA A 173 -4.22 10.08 -20.87
N LEU A 174 -4.48 10.13 -19.56
CA LEU A 174 -3.75 10.99 -18.62
C LEU A 174 -2.26 10.63 -18.60
N GLY A 175 -1.91 9.34 -18.51
CA GLY A 175 -0.52 8.89 -18.57
C GLY A 175 0.17 9.30 -19.87
N ALA A 176 -0.50 9.14 -21.00
CA ALA A 176 0.04 9.48 -22.32
C ALA A 176 0.36 10.98 -22.48
N VAL A 177 -0.35 11.88 -21.80
CA VAL A 177 -0.10 13.33 -21.87
C VAL A 177 0.76 13.86 -20.73
N ALA A 178 0.77 13.19 -19.57
CA ALA A 178 1.41 13.70 -18.37
C ALA A 178 2.80 13.12 -18.12
N LEU A 179 3.11 11.88 -18.52
CA LEU A 179 4.33 11.17 -18.10
C LEU A 179 5.64 11.87 -18.48
N ASP A 180 5.69 12.51 -19.65
CA ASP A 180 6.86 13.24 -20.14
C ASP A 180 6.95 14.68 -19.60
N ALA A 181 5.97 15.12 -18.80
CA ALA A 181 5.97 16.45 -18.23
C ALA A 181 7.02 16.57 -17.12
N VAL A 182 7.71 17.72 -17.08
CA VAL A 182 8.64 18.07 -16.01
C VAL A 182 7.95 19.10 -15.11
N PRO A 183 7.53 18.75 -13.88
CA PRO A 183 6.88 19.70 -12.99
C PRO A 183 7.84 20.81 -12.57
N GLY A 184 7.48 22.06 -12.83
CA GLY A 184 8.13 23.22 -12.22
C GLY A 184 7.48 23.51 -10.87
N GLY A 185 8.06 23.00 -9.78
CA GLY A 185 7.53 23.18 -8.43
C GLY A 185 8.63 23.45 -7.40
N PRO A 186 8.28 24.00 -6.22
CA PRO A 186 9.24 24.36 -5.18
C PRO A 186 9.86 23.14 -4.48
N LEU A 187 9.29 21.95 -4.65
CA LEU A 187 9.76 20.70 -4.07
C LEU A 187 10.28 19.76 -5.17
N PRO A 188 11.42 19.08 -4.94
CA PRO A 188 11.89 18.04 -5.84
C PRO A 188 10.92 16.86 -5.81
N SER A 189 10.17 16.66 -6.89
CA SER A 189 9.18 15.58 -6.99
C SER A 189 9.69 14.33 -7.70
N GLY A 190 10.92 14.36 -8.24
CA GLY A 190 11.52 13.25 -9.00
C GLY A 190 10.80 12.91 -10.31
N GLY A 191 9.84 13.73 -10.74
CA GLY A 191 8.98 13.51 -11.90
C GLY A 191 7.52 13.93 -11.67
N VAL A 192 6.67 13.72 -12.67
CA VAL A 192 5.24 14.09 -12.65
C VAL A 192 4.36 13.16 -11.80
N LEU A 193 4.80 11.93 -11.54
CA LEU A 193 3.98 10.92 -10.87
C LEU A 193 3.61 11.29 -9.44
N ALA A 194 4.56 11.79 -8.65
CA ALA A 194 4.32 12.18 -7.26
C ALA A 194 3.23 13.26 -7.13
N PRO A 195 3.28 14.43 -7.83
CA PRO A 195 2.23 15.43 -7.75
C PRO A 195 0.92 14.96 -8.39
N LEU A 196 0.96 14.15 -9.46
CA LEU A 196 -0.26 13.62 -10.08
C LEU A 196 -1.01 12.69 -9.13
N PHE A 197 -0.32 11.75 -8.48
CA PHE A 197 -0.96 10.85 -7.51
C PHE A 197 -1.38 11.57 -6.23
N ALA A 198 -0.63 12.58 -5.78
CA ALA A 198 -1.07 13.43 -4.67
C ALA A 198 -2.37 14.17 -5.01
N GLY A 199 -2.50 14.72 -6.23
CA GLY A 199 -3.71 15.40 -6.68
C GLY A 199 -4.90 14.46 -6.94
N LEU A 200 -4.65 13.27 -7.51
CA LEU A 200 -5.70 12.31 -7.87
C LEU A 200 -6.22 11.49 -6.68
N PHE A 201 -5.35 11.18 -5.70
CA PHE A 201 -5.70 10.30 -4.58
C PHE A 201 -5.63 11.01 -3.22
N GLY A 202 -4.69 11.93 -3.02
CA GLY A 202 -4.53 12.61 -1.74
C GLY A 202 -5.53 13.74 -1.54
N ALA A 203 -5.63 14.65 -2.51
CA ALA A 203 -6.51 15.82 -2.41
C ALA A 203 -7.99 15.48 -2.22
N PRO A 204 -8.60 14.51 -2.94
CA PRO A 204 -10.01 14.16 -2.72
C PRO A 204 -10.27 13.64 -1.30
N VAL A 205 -9.38 12.81 -0.75
CA VAL A 205 -9.50 12.31 0.62
C VAL A 205 -9.47 13.46 1.63
N LEU A 206 -8.62 14.46 1.41
CA LEU A 206 -8.58 15.66 2.27
C LEU A 206 -9.85 16.51 2.13
N VAL A 207 -10.39 16.65 0.91
CA VAL A 207 -11.63 17.39 0.66
C VAL A 207 -12.83 16.68 1.31
N ASP A 208 -12.93 15.37 1.18
CA ASP A 208 -13.98 14.57 1.82
C ASP A 208 -13.87 14.67 3.35
N ALA A 209 -12.64 14.67 3.88
CA ALA A 209 -12.39 14.82 5.32
C ALA A 209 -12.89 16.14 5.91
N LEU A 210 -12.93 17.21 5.13
CA LEU A 210 -13.48 18.50 5.58
C LEU A 210 -14.99 18.45 5.81
N HIS A 211 -15.69 17.48 5.21
CA HIS A 211 -17.14 17.36 5.26
C HIS A 211 -17.64 16.22 6.16
N GLY A 212 -16.74 15.45 6.78
CA GLY A 212 -17.10 14.33 7.64
C GLY A 212 -17.65 14.74 9.02
N GLU A 213 -18.57 13.95 9.57
CA GLU A 213 -19.12 14.16 10.93
C GLU A 213 -18.20 13.65 12.05
N GLY A 214 -16.99 13.20 11.69
CA GLY A 214 -16.01 12.63 12.62
C GLY A 214 -16.27 11.16 12.95
N VAL A 215 -15.43 10.60 13.83
CA VAL A 215 -15.48 9.18 14.21
C VAL A 215 -16.52 8.96 15.31
N PRO A 216 -17.53 8.08 15.12
CA PRO A 216 -18.53 7.80 16.15
C PRO A 216 -17.91 7.06 17.36
N PRO A 217 -18.61 6.95 18.49
CA PRO A 217 -18.13 6.22 19.67
C PRO A 217 -17.72 4.78 19.34
N GLN A 218 -16.54 4.38 19.81
CA GLN A 218 -15.97 3.06 19.53
C GLN A 218 -16.05 2.13 20.75
N ALA A 219 -16.34 0.87 20.49
CA ALA A 219 -16.32 -0.24 21.45
C ALA A 219 -14.89 -0.78 21.64
N ASP A 220 -14.76 -1.97 22.25
CA ASP A 220 -13.47 -2.59 22.48
C ASP A 220 -12.74 -3.02 21.19
N ALA A 221 -11.47 -3.36 21.36
CA ALA A 221 -10.59 -3.77 20.28
C ALA A 221 -10.46 -5.31 20.16
N ARG A 222 -11.40 -6.11 20.68
CA ARG A 222 -11.32 -7.58 20.58
C ARG A 222 -11.46 -8.00 19.13
N ILE A 223 -10.55 -8.83 18.65
CA ILE A 223 -10.65 -9.40 17.30
C ILE A 223 -11.71 -10.49 17.33
N ALA A 224 -12.80 -10.29 16.60
CA ALA A 224 -13.89 -11.24 16.44
C ALA A 224 -13.68 -12.19 15.25
N LEU A 225 -12.77 -11.84 14.33
CA LEU A 225 -12.46 -12.69 13.18
C LEU A 225 -11.81 -14.00 13.63
N ALA A 226 -12.29 -15.12 13.08
CA ALA A 226 -11.71 -16.44 13.34
C ALA A 226 -10.24 -16.50 12.89
N ARG A 227 -9.41 -17.22 13.64
CA ARG A 227 -7.96 -17.36 13.35
C ARG A 227 -7.71 -17.93 11.96
N ARG A 228 -8.53 -18.90 11.52
CA ARG A 228 -8.42 -19.51 10.19
C ARG A 228 -8.71 -18.49 9.09
N SER A 229 -9.79 -17.72 9.20
CA SER A 229 -10.13 -16.65 8.25
C SER A 229 -9.08 -15.55 8.24
N THR A 230 -8.55 -15.18 9.41
CA THR A 230 -7.44 -14.22 9.52
C THR A 230 -6.20 -14.72 8.77
N GLY A 231 -5.81 -15.97 8.97
CA GLY A 231 -4.67 -16.58 8.28
C GLY A 231 -4.87 -16.70 6.77
N ALA A 232 -6.07 -17.11 6.33
CA ALA A 232 -6.41 -17.21 4.91
C ALA A 232 -6.39 -15.85 4.22
N ALA A 233 -7.02 -14.83 4.82
CA ALA A 233 -7.01 -13.46 4.31
C ALA A 233 -5.60 -12.87 4.26
N ALA A 234 -4.79 -13.08 5.30
CA ALA A 234 -3.40 -12.63 5.32
C ALA A 234 -2.55 -13.30 4.24
N LEU A 235 -2.70 -14.62 4.04
CA LEU A 235 -2.01 -15.35 2.96
C LEU A 235 -2.44 -14.87 1.58
N ALA A 236 -3.74 -14.68 1.35
CA ALA A 236 -4.26 -14.19 0.08
C ALA A 236 -3.76 -12.77 -0.23
N GLY A 237 -3.84 -11.87 0.75
CA GLY A 237 -3.33 -10.50 0.64
C GLY A 237 -1.83 -10.47 0.36
N THR A 238 -1.05 -11.18 1.18
CA THR A 238 0.41 -11.25 1.01
C THR A 238 0.79 -11.84 -0.35
N GLY A 239 0.14 -12.92 -0.77
CA GLY A 239 0.38 -13.57 -2.06
C GLY A 239 0.04 -12.66 -3.24
N ALA A 240 -1.08 -11.94 -3.17
CA ALA A 240 -1.44 -10.95 -4.17
C ALA A 240 -0.43 -9.79 -4.22
N GLY A 241 0.00 -9.30 -3.06
CA GLY A 241 1.03 -8.25 -2.96
C GLY A 241 2.38 -8.69 -3.53
N ALA A 242 2.76 -9.95 -3.29
CA ALA A 242 3.96 -10.58 -3.88
C ALA A 242 3.88 -10.72 -5.39
N ALA A 243 2.72 -11.12 -5.91
CA ALA A 243 2.50 -11.32 -7.34
C ALA A 243 2.62 -10.01 -8.14
N VAL A 244 2.24 -8.86 -7.55
CA VAL A 244 2.30 -7.57 -8.23
C VAL A 244 3.52 -6.72 -7.88
N GLY A 245 4.22 -7.02 -6.78
CA GLY A 245 5.29 -6.16 -6.27
C GLY A 245 6.48 -5.95 -7.20
N TYR A 246 6.66 -6.84 -8.18
CA TYR A 246 7.68 -6.73 -9.24
C TYR A 246 7.13 -6.23 -10.59
N LEU A 247 5.82 -5.98 -10.70
CA LEU A 247 5.20 -5.50 -11.93
C LEU A 247 5.18 -3.97 -11.92
N PRO A 248 5.93 -3.30 -12.81
CA PRO A 248 5.89 -1.85 -12.91
C PRO A 248 4.48 -1.37 -13.24
N GLY A 249 4.01 -0.36 -12.52
CA GLY A 249 2.69 0.23 -12.74
C GLY A 249 1.51 -0.52 -12.10
N VAL A 250 1.73 -1.63 -11.40
CA VAL A 250 0.69 -2.34 -10.66
C VAL A 250 0.77 -2.02 -9.17
N SER A 251 -0.35 -1.60 -8.56
CA SER A 251 -0.39 -1.09 -7.19
C SER A 251 -0.90 -2.11 -6.16
N ALA A 252 -0.69 -1.80 -4.88
CA ALA A 252 -1.31 -2.52 -3.76
C ALA A 252 -2.85 -2.54 -3.83
N GLY A 253 -3.47 -1.52 -4.44
CA GLY A 253 -4.91 -1.50 -4.70
C GLY A 253 -5.32 -2.61 -5.68
N VAL A 254 -4.55 -2.82 -6.74
CA VAL A 254 -4.77 -3.94 -7.66
C VAL A 254 -4.58 -5.28 -6.95
N ALA A 255 -3.52 -5.44 -6.14
CA ALA A 255 -3.32 -6.65 -5.33
C ALA A 255 -4.51 -6.93 -4.41
N SER A 256 -5.02 -5.88 -3.75
CA SER A 256 -6.19 -5.97 -2.88
C SER A 256 -7.43 -6.43 -3.63
N THR A 257 -7.68 -5.91 -4.84
CA THR A 257 -8.79 -6.36 -5.69
C THR A 257 -8.62 -7.81 -6.14
N LEU A 258 -7.40 -8.22 -6.48
CA LEU A 258 -7.10 -9.61 -6.85
C LEU A 258 -7.24 -10.58 -5.67
N ALA A 259 -7.11 -10.09 -4.43
CA ALA A 259 -7.32 -10.88 -3.21
C ALA A 259 -8.81 -11.02 -2.83
N LEU A 260 -9.72 -10.20 -3.37
CA LEU A 260 -11.15 -10.19 -3.03
C LEU A 260 -11.84 -11.58 -3.10
N PRO A 261 -11.60 -12.43 -4.11
CA PRO A 261 -12.24 -13.74 -4.16
C PRO A 261 -11.92 -14.63 -2.96
N ALA A 262 -10.79 -14.39 -2.30
CA ALA A 262 -10.36 -15.13 -1.10
C ALA A 262 -10.85 -14.51 0.22
N THR A 263 -11.57 -13.38 0.18
CA THR A 263 -12.10 -12.67 1.35
C THR A 263 -13.63 -12.63 1.38
N ALA A 264 -14.28 -13.57 0.70
CA ALA A 264 -15.74 -13.71 0.65
C ALA A 264 -16.26 -14.77 1.65
N GLY A 265 -15.56 -14.93 2.78
CA GLY A 265 -15.88 -15.92 3.80
C GLY A 265 -16.99 -15.49 4.75
N GLU A 266 -16.90 -15.92 6.01
CA GLU A 266 -17.93 -15.68 7.03
C GLU A 266 -18.03 -14.20 7.42
N ASP A 267 -16.92 -13.46 7.32
CA ASP A 267 -16.87 -12.05 7.68
C ASP A 267 -16.09 -11.24 6.63
N PRO A 268 -16.73 -10.91 5.49
CA PRO A 268 -16.04 -10.31 4.35
C PRO A 268 -15.40 -8.95 4.67
N ALA A 269 -15.99 -8.17 5.59
CA ALA A 269 -15.44 -6.85 5.92
C ALA A 269 -14.13 -6.94 6.70
N ARG A 270 -14.08 -7.84 7.69
CA ARG A 270 -12.87 -8.09 8.47
C ARG A 270 -11.79 -8.79 7.63
N GLU A 271 -12.18 -9.79 6.83
CA GLU A 271 -11.28 -10.49 5.93
C GLU A 271 -10.66 -9.55 4.89
N TYR A 272 -11.48 -8.68 4.28
CA TYR A 272 -11.01 -7.67 3.34
C TYR A 272 -9.96 -6.75 3.97
N LEU A 273 -10.19 -6.28 5.20
CA LEU A 273 -9.26 -5.39 5.87
C LEU A 273 -7.89 -6.05 6.16
N VAL A 274 -7.90 -7.32 6.57
CA VAL A 274 -6.67 -8.10 6.78
C VAL A 274 -5.93 -8.31 5.46
N ALA A 275 -6.64 -8.71 4.40
CA ALA A 275 -6.04 -8.99 3.11
C ALA A 275 -5.48 -7.73 2.44
N THR A 276 -6.20 -6.61 2.48
CA THR A 276 -5.74 -5.34 1.88
C THR A 276 -4.53 -4.76 2.60
N SER A 277 -4.51 -4.80 3.94
CA SER A 277 -3.35 -4.37 4.74
C SER A 277 -2.13 -5.26 4.49
N GLY A 278 -2.36 -6.57 4.38
CA GLY A 278 -1.32 -7.54 4.02
C GLY A 278 -0.79 -7.34 2.59
N ALA A 279 -1.67 -7.09 1.62
CA ALA A 279 -1.29 -6.79 0.25
C ALA A 279 -0.47 -5.51 0.15
N ASN A 280 -0.90 -4.43 0.81
CA ASN A 280 -0.17 -3.15 0.87
C ASN A 280 1.24 -3.32 1.43
N THR A 281 1.35 -4.00 2.58
CA THR A 281 2.65 -4.24 3.22
C THR A 281 3.55 -5.15 2.40
N ALA A 282 3.02 -6.25 1.85
CA ALA A 282 3.78 -7.15 0.99
C ALA A 282 4.27 -6.43 -0.27
N THR A 283 3.39 -5.69 -0.95
CA THR A 283 3.77 -4.88 -2.13
C THR A 283 4.87 -3.90 -1.76
N ALA A 284 4.78 -3.18 -0.64
CA ALA A 284 5.83 -2.26 -0.20
C ALA A 284 7.19 -2.97 0.00
N VAL A 285 7.21 -4.17 0.62
CA VAL A 285 8.43 -4.99 0.75
C VAL A 285 9.03 -5.29 -0.63
N PHE A 286 8.24 -5.87 -1.54
CA PHE A 286 8.75 -6.32 -2.84
C PHE A 286 9.11 -5.17 -3.78
N VAL A 287 8.36 -4.07 -3.77
CA VAL A 287 8.68 -2.87 -4.55
C VAL A 287 10.01 -2.27 -4.08
N LEU A 288 10.21 -2.12 -2.76
CA LEU A 288 11.48 -1.60 -2.23
C LEU A 288 12.68 -2.50 -2.59
N LEU A 289 12.49 -3.82 -2.58
CA LEU A 289 13.53 -4.75 -3.03
C LEU A 289 13.80 -4.64 -4.53
N ALA A 290 12.76 -4.53 -5.34
CA ALA A 290 12.88 -4.36 -6.79
C ALA A 290 13.62 -3.05 -7.14
N THR A 291 13.32 -1.95 -6.46
CA THR A 291 13.95 -0.64 -6.71
C THR A 291 15.40 -0.57 -6.24
N LEU A 292 15.74 -1.19 -5.11
CA LEU A 292 17.13 -1.25 -4.64
C LEU A 292 18.03 -2.05 -5.60
N ARG A 293 17.49 -3.08 -6.27
CA ARG A 293 18.23 -3.91 -7.23
C ARG A 293 18.29 -3.32 -8.64
N SER A 294 17.33 -2.49 -9.05
CA SER A 294 17.38 -1.83 -10.36
C SER A 294 18.45 -0.73 -10.46
N ASN A 295 19.00 -0.29 -9.33
CA ASN A 295 20.05 0.75 -9.23
C ASN A 295 21.47 0.19 -9.02
N THR A 296 21.64 -1.14 -9.10
CA THR A 296 22.94 -1.84 -9.06
C THR A 296 23.19 -2.55 -10.37
#